data_AF-A0A562LJV6-F1
#
_entry.id   AF-A0A562LJV6-F1
#
_cell.length_a   1.000
_cell.length_b   1.000
_cell.length_c   1.000
_cell.angle_alpha   90.00
_cell.angle_beta   90.00
_cell.angle_gamma   90.00
#
_symmetry.space_group_name_H-M   'P 1'
#
loop_
_entity.id
_entity.type
_entity.pdbx_description
1 polymer ?
#
loop_
_entity_poly.entity_id
_entity_poly.type
_entity_poly.pdbx_seq_one_letter_code
_entity_poly.pdbx_strand_id
1 'polypeptide(L)'
;MQSAEQTTWRVLTPYDPREGISLAVAAKRAGKSETTIRNWCPQHGLGRRVGGGVWVVSQVALAMFLDGDMAALAAYHAGDHSSSEVAQYFERFGLRKSQRRLSQEIREPMR
;
A
#
# COMPACT_ATOMS: atom_id res chain seq x y z
N MET A 1 -15.82 -6.65 -25.09
CA MET A 1 -15.90 -6.86 -23.63
C MET A 1 -14.63 -6.26 -23.03
N GLN A 2 -14.75 -5.55 -21.90
CA GLN A 2 -13.96 -4.35 -21.57
C GLN A 2 -12.46 -4.43 -21.82
N SER A 3 -11.99 -3.40 -22.54
CA SER A 3 -10.61 -2.96 -22.65
C SER A 3 -9.93 -2.98 -21.29
N ALA A 4 -8.76 -3.61 -21.23
CA ALA A 4 -7.80 -3.44 -20.14
C ALA A 4 -7.29 -1.99 -20.15
N GLU A 5 -8.15 -1.04 -19.75
CA GLU A 5 -7.68 0.25 -19.28
C GLU A 5 -6.70 -0.06 -18.16
N GLN A 6 -5.43 0.20 -18.45
CA GLN A 6 -4.35 0.18 -17.50
C GLN A 6 -4.67 1.21 -16.42
N THR A 7 -5.57 0.85 -15.50
CA THR A 7 -5.86 1.64 -14.32
C THR A 7 -4.54 1.71 -13.60
N THR A 8 -3.88 2.86 -13.73
CA THR A 8 -2.54 3.09 -13.20
C THR A 8 -2.70 3.27 -11.70
N TRP A 9 -2.99 2.17 -10.99
CA TRP A 9 -3.02 2.15 -9.54
C TRP A 9 -1.60 2.44 -9.06
N ARG A 10 -1.44 3.50 -8.28
CA ARG A 10 -0.15 3.91 -7.71
C ARG A 10 0.19 3.05 -6.50
N VAL A 11 0.42 1.76 -6.74
CA VAL A 11 0.77 0.77 -5.71
C VAL A 11 2.28 0.72 -5.57
N LEU A 12 2.78 0.73 -4.32
CA LEU A 12 4.21 0.72 -4.01
C LEU A 12 4.98 1.86 -4.71
N THR A 13 4.45 3.09 -4.62
CA THR A 13 5.08 4.27 -5.22
C THR A 13 5.17 5.39 -4.17
N PRO A 14 6.34 5.66 -3.56
CA PRO A 14 7.64 5.03 -3.79
C PRO A 14 7.68 3.57 -3.34
N TYR A 15 8.46 2.74 -4.04
CA TYR A 15 8.63 1.34 -3.66
C TYR A 15 9.35 1.24 -2.32
N ASP A 16 8.65 0.73 -1.31
CA ASP A 16 9.25 0.38 -0.02
C ASP A 16 9.31 -1.15 0.12
N PRO A 17 10.51 -1.75 0.21
CA PRO A 17 10.64 -3.19 0.37
C PRO A 17 10.08 -3.71 1.70
N ARG A 18 9.85 -2.83 2.69
CA ARG A 18 9.20 -3.20 3.96
C ARG A 18 7.68 -3.34 3.81
N GLU A 19 7.10 -2.64 2.83
CA GLU A 19 5.69 -2.71 2.47
C GLU A 19 5.39 -3.88 1.53
N GLY A 20 6.33 -4.17 0.62
CA GLY A 20 6.23 -5.25 -0.35
C GLY A 20 6.51 -6.63 0.25
N ILE A 21 5.53 -7.53 0.16
CA ILE A 21 5.65 -8.94 0.58
C ILE A 21 5.42 -9.90 -0.60
N SER A 22 5.98 -11.10 -0.50
CA SER A 22 5.78 -12.17 -1.50
C SER A 22 4.37 -12.74 -1.45
N LEU A 23 3.90 -13.34 -2.56
CA LEU A 23 2.59 -14.02 -2.64
C LEU A 23 2.36 -15.02 -1.51
N ALA A 24 3.35 -15.85 -1.18
CA ALA A 24 3.26 -16.82 -0.09
C ALA A 24 2.98 -16.17 1.28
N VAL A 25 3.62 -15.03 1.57
CA VAL A 25 3.42 -14.30 2.83
C VAL A 25 2.04 -13.65 2.85
N ALA A 26 1.62 -13.06 1.73
CA ALA A 26 0.30 -12.46 1.56
C ALA A 26 -0.81 -13.51 1.71
N ALA A 27 -0.63 -14.69 1.10
CA ALA A 27 -1.53 -15.83 1.20
C ALA A 27 -1.71 -16.28 2.64
N LYS A 28 -0.58 -16.46 3.37
CA LYS A 28 -0.60 -16.82 4.79
C LYS A 28 -1.31 -15.76 5.66
N ARG A 29 -1.09 -14.47 5.39
CA ARG A 29 -1.76 -13.38 6.12
C ARG A 29 -3.26 -13.29 5.84
N ALA A 30 -3.66 -13.47 4.58
CA ALA A 30 -5.06 -13.44 4.18
C ALA A 30 -5.83 -14.72 4.51
N GLY A 31 -5.12 -15.80 4.89
CA GLY A 31 -5.71 -17.13 5.03
C GLY A 31 -6.26 -17.66 3.70
N LYS A 32 -5.65 -17.29 2.57
CA LYS A 32 -6.04 -17.68 1.21
C LYS A 32 -4.88 -18.34 0.47
N SER A 33 -5.18 -19.01 -0.63
CA SER A 33 -4.16 -19.62 -1.50
C SER A 33 -3.38 -18.56 -2.27
N GLU A 34 -2.12 -18.85 -2.62
CA GLU A 34 -1.29 -17.95 -3.44
C GLU A 34 -1.93 -17.61 -4.79
N THR A 35 -2.62 -18.57 -5.39
CA THR A 35 -3.40 -18.36 -6.62
C THR A 35 -4.49 -17.30 -6.44
N THR A 36 -5.17 -17.28 -5.29
CA THR A 36 -6.20 -16.28 -4.98
C THR A 36 -5.57 -14.89 -4.87
N ILE A 37 -4.48 -14.76 -4.12
CA ILE A 37 -3.77 -13.48 -4.00
C ILE A 37 -3.24 -13.00 -5.35
N ARG A 38 -2.66 -13.91 -6.14
CA ARG A 38 -2.18 -13.62 -7.49
C ARG A 38 -3.29 -13.10 -8.39
N ASN A 39 -4.50 -13.63 -8.26
CA ASN A 39 -5.67 -13.16 -8.99
C ASN A 39 -6.16 -11.80 -8.47
N TRP A 40 -6.06 -11.55 -7.17
CA TRP A 40 -6.44 -10.26 -6.57
C TRP A 40 -5.50 -9.11 -6.96
N CYS A 41 -4.21 -9.36 -7.14
CA CYS A 41 -3.24 -8.32 -7.50
C CYS A 41 -3.68 -7.48 -8.73
N PRO A 42 -3.97 -8.08 -9.91
CA PRO A 42 -4.45 -7.33 -11.07
C PRO A 42 -5.94 -6.94 -11.00
N GLN A 43 -6.75 -7.58 -10.15
CA GLN A 43 -8.19 -7.28 -10.04
C GLN A 43 -8.50 -6.10 -9.11
N HIS A 44 -7.69 -5.92 -8.06
CA HIS A 44 -7.93 -4.95 -6.99
C HIS A 44 -6.75 -4.02 -6.71
N GLY A 45 -5.65 -4.15 -7.46
CA GLY A 45 -4.50 -3.26 -7.29
C GLY A 45 -3.78 -3.46 -5.97
N LEU A 46 -3.56 -4.72 -5.60
CA LEU A 46 -2.88 -5.08 -4.36
C LEU A 46 -1.38 -5.31 -4.55
N GLY A 47 -0.92 -5.43 -5.78
CA GLY A 47 0.46 -5.77 -6.06
C GLY A 47 0.84 -5.54 -7.52
N ARG A 48 2.14 -5.52 -7.76
CA ARG A 48 2.71 -5.36 -9.09
C ARG A 48 3.77 -6.42 -9.36
N ARG A 49 4.02 -6.67 -10.64
CA ARG A 49 5.20 -7.40 -11.07
C ARG A 49 6.41 -6.46 -11.05
N VAL A 50 7.49 -6.91 -10.43
CA VAL A 50 8.79 -6.24 -10.45
C VAL A 50 9.78 -7.06 -11.28
N GLY A 51 10.87 -6.42 -11.74
CA GLY A 51 11.83 -6.99 -12.70
C GLY A 51 12.24 -8.43 -12.34
N GLY A 52 12.13 -9.33 -13.32
CA GLY A 52 12.36 -10.77 -13.13
C GLY A 52 11.08 -11.62 -12.96
N GLY A 53 9.88 -11.02 -13.04
CA GLY A 53 8.61 -11.75 -13.02
C GLY A 53 8.09 -12.07 -11.61
N VAL A 54 8.74 -11.55 -10.57
CA VAL A 54 8.33 -11.71 -9.18
C VAL A 54 7.13 -10.82 -8.89
N TRP A 55 6.11 -11.38 -8.25
CA TRP A 55 4.97 -10.65 -7.74
C TRP A 55 5.27 -10.09 -6.35
N VAL A 56 5.13 -8.78 -6.21
CA VAL A 56 5.22 -8.09 -4.92
C VAL A 56 3.84 -7.53 -4.59
N VAL A 57 3.35 -7.89 -3.41
CA VAL A 57 2.05 -7.48 -2.89
C VAL A 57 2.28 -6.43 -1.81
N SER A 58 1.57 -5.32 -1.84
CA SER A 58 1.56 -4.38 -0.72
C SER A 58 0.77 -5.01 0.43
N GLN A 59 1.44 -5.20 1.56
CA GLN A 59 0.77 -5.72 2.75
C GLN A 59 -0.27 -4.75 3.31
N VAL A 60 -0.09 -3.44 3.07
CA VAL A 60 -1.01 -2.38 3.48
C VAL A 60 -2.28 -2.45 2.64
N ALA A 61 -2.14 -2.47 1.31
CA ALA A 61 -3.28 -2.60 0.40
C ALA A 61 -4.06 -3.90 0.64
N LEU A 62 -3.34 -5.00 0.89
CA LEU A 62 -3.97 -6.28 1.25
C LEU A 62 -4.77 -6.17 2.55
N ALA A 63 -4.24 -5.52 3.58
CA ALA A 63 -4.95 -5.35 4.84
C ALA A 63 -6.21 -4.49 4.69
N MET A 64 -6.14 -3.38 3.97
CA MET A 64 -7.32 -2.55 3.66
C MET A 64 -8.41 -3.35 2.94
N PHE A 65 -8.00 -4.16 1.97
CA PHE A 65 -8.92 -5.04 1.25
C PHE A 65 -9.56 -6.10 2.14
N LEU A 66 -8.77 -6.70 3.05
CA LEU A 66 -9.28 -7.71 4.00
C LEU A 66 -10.21 -7.10 5.05
N ASP A 67 -9.93 -5.89 5.50
CA ASP A 67 -10.76 -5.14 6.45
C ASP A 67 -12.00 -4.52 5.75
N GLY A 68 -12.08 -4.58 4.41
CA GLY A 68 -13.20 -4.07 3.61
C GLY A 68 -13.21 -2.54 3.45
N ASP A 69 -12.10 -1.88 3.78
CA ASP A 69 -11.95 -0.43 3.78
C ASP A 69 -11.62 0.09 2.38
N MET A 70 -12.66 0.17 1.56
CA MET A 70 -12.54 0.63 0.17
C MET A 70 -12.16 2.11 0.07
N ALA A 71 -12.48 2.92 1.08
CA ALA A 71 -12.10 4.33 1.13
C ALA A 71 -10.58 4.48 1.29
N ALA A 72 -9.99 3.76 2.25
CA ALA A 72 -8.54 3.71 2.42
C ALA A 72 -7.84 3.12 1.17
N LEU A 73 -8.40 2.05 0.59
CA LEU A 73 -7.84 1.45 -0.62
C LEU A 73 -7.85 2.43 -1.81
N ALA A 74 -8.92 3.20 -1.99
CA ALA A 74 -9.02 4.22 -3.03
C ALA A 74 -8.02 5.36 -2.80
N ALA A 75 -7.87 5.86 -1.57
CA ALA A 75 -6.87 6.86 -1.22
C ALA A 75 -5.44 6.36 -1.50
N TYR A 76 -5.16 5.11 -1.11
CA TYR A 76 -3.89 4.44 -1.42
C TYR A 76 -3.65 4.33 -2.93
N HIS A 77 -4.66 3.94 -3.72
CA HIS A 77 -4.55 3.88 -5.18
C HIS A 77 -4.30 5.23 -5.84
N ALA A 78 -4.81 6.33 -5.25
CA ALA A 78 -4.51 7.69 -5.67
C ALA A 78 -3.07 8.13 -5.35
N GLY A 79 -2.38 7.38 -4.48
CA GLY A 79 -1.05 7.71 -3.95
C GLY A 79 -1.11 8.60 -2.72
N ASP A 80 -2.29 8.77 -2.10
CA ASP A 80 -2.45 9.51 -0.85
C ASP A 80 -2.19 8.59 0.35
N HIS A 81 -0.91 8.47 0.69
CA HIS A 81 -0.48 7.74 1.88
C HIS A 81 -0.58 8.57 3.18
N SER A 82 -1.01 9.84 3.07
CA SER A 82 -1.10 10.78 4.19
C SER A 82 -2.50 10.84 4.77
N SER A 83 -3.51 10.37 4.04
CA SER A 83 -4.88 10.27 4.55
C SER A 83 -4.90 9.49 5.85
N SER A 84 -5.75 9.94 6.78
CA SER A 84 -5.79 9.38 8.13
C SER A 84 -6.06 7.89 8.10
N GLU A 85 -6.98 7.43 7.24
CA GLU A 85 -7.32 6.01 7.05
C GLU A 85 -6.11 5.19 6.62
N VAL A 86 -5.38 5.64 5.60
CA VAL A 86 -4.19 4.94 5.10
C VAL A 86 -3.08 4.94 6.15
N ALA A 87 -2.86 6.07 6.81
CA ALA A 87 -1.84 6.23 7.83
C ALA A 87 -1.99 5.18 8.94
N GLN A 88 -3.21 4.88 9.42
CA GLN A 88 -3.44 3.88 10.48
C GLN A 88 -2.89 2.49 10.10
N TYR A 89 -3.09 2.07 8.86
CA TYR A 89 -2.52 0.81 8.35
C TYR A 89 -0.99 0.86 8.30
N PHE A 90 -0.42 1.98 7.83
CA PHE A 90 1.04 2.17 7.86
C PHE A 90 1.60 2.13 9.29
N GLU A 91 0.91 2.70 10.29
CA GLU A 91 1.33 2.60 11.70
C GLU A 91 1.26 1.16 12.22
N ARG A 92 0.15 0.46 11.93
CA ARG A 92 -0.09 -0.93 12.33
C ARG A 92 1.02 -1.86 11.84
N PHE A 93 1.55 -1.58 10.65
CA PHE A 93 2.65 -2.34 10.05
C PHE A 93 4.05 -1.79 10.39
N GLY A 94 4.16 -0.71 11.16
CA GLY A 94 5.44 -0.08 11.49
C GLY A 94 6.14 0.56 10.29
N LEU A 95 5.38 0.86 9.24
CA LEU A 95 5.84 1.43 7.97
C LEU A 95 5.69 2.95 7.91
N ARG A 96 5.20 3.56 9.00
CA ARG A 96 5.17 5.01 9.17
C ARG A 96 6.52 5.56 8.76
N LYS A 97 6.56 6.26 7.63
CA LYS A 97 7.73 7.06 7.27
C LYS A 97 7.83 8.07 8.39
N SER A 98 8.86 7.94 9.20
CA SER A 98 9.23 8.96 10.16
C SER A 98 9.35 10.24 9.36
N GLN A 99 8.31 11.07 9.37
CA GLN A 99 8.46 12.49 9.17
C GLN A 99 9.49 12.86 10.22
N ARG A 100 10.76 12.93 9.81
CA ARG A 100 11.79 13.62 10.57
C ARG A 100 11.15 14.97 10.87
N ARG A 101 10.81 15.16 12.14
CA ARG A 101 10.53 16.42 12.80
C ARG A 101 11.24 17.57 12.07
N LEU A 102 10.55 18.20 11.14
CA LEU A 102 10.95 19.43 10.45
C LEU A 102 9.76 20.36 10.54
N SER A 103 9.47 20.81 11.77
CA SER A 103 8.68 22.01 12.09
C SER A 103 8.52 22.11 13.61
N GLN A 104 9.59 22.46 14.31
CA GLN A 104 9.50 23.28 15.52
C GLN A 104 10.75 24.18 15.58
N GLU A 105 10.96 24.97 14.54
CA GLU A 105 11.68 26.22 14.66
C GLU A 105 10.78 27.35 14.14
N ILE A 106 9.64 27.53 14.80
CA ILE A 106 9.02 28.85 14.86
C ILE A 106 9.90 29.61 15.85
N ARG A 107 11.01 30.18 15.37
CA ARG A 107 11.67 31.28 16.08
C ARG A 107 10.74 32.48 15.93
N GLU A 108 9.91 32.71 16.95
CA GLU A 108 9.29 34.01 17.15
C GLU A 108 10.41 35.07 17.23
N PRO A 109 10.32 36.20 16.51
CA PRO A 109 11.20 37.31 16.74
C PRO A 109 10.67 38.05 17.98
N MET A 110 11.36 37.92 19.10
CA MET A 110 11.05 38.71 20.29
C MET A 110 12.30 39.49 20.76
N ARG A 111 12.21 40.79 20.47
CA ARG A 111 13.04 41.95 20.86
C ARG A 111 14.37 42.19 20.14
#